data_AF-A0A537J4B3-F1
#
_entry.id   AF-A0A537J4B3-F1
#
_cell.length_a   1.000
_cell.length_b   1.000
_cell.length_c   1.000
_cell.angle_alpha   90.00
_cell.angle_beta   90.00
_cell.angle_gamma   90.00
#
_symmetry.space_group_name_H-M   'P 1'
#
loop_
_entity.id
_entity.type
_entity.pdbx_description
1 polymer ?
#
loop_
_entity_poly.entity_id
_entity_poly.type
_entity_poly.pdbx_seq_one_letter_code
_entity_poly.pdbx_strand_id
1 'polypeptide(L)' 'KGLIEKFLAIERFLEKYPFYKGQFTFVQIGAPSRSLLKTYADTISAVEQEANRINWKFKTRNWQPILFLKK' A
#
# COMPACT_ATOMS: atom_id res chain seq x y z
N LYS A 1 -6.31 1.60 -12.68
CA LYS A 1 -7.26 1.43 -11.56
C LYS A 1 -7.23 -0.04 -11.18
N GLY A 2 -6.83 -0.34 -9.95
CA GLY A 2 -6.50 -1.70 -9.51
C GLY A 2 -5.51 -1.70 -8.34
N LEU A 3 -5.54 -0.66 -7.50
CA LEU A 3 -4.47 -0.40 -6.53
C LEU A 3 -4.62 -1.28 -5.29
N ILE A 4 -5.87 -1.54 -4.88
CA ILE A 4 -6.22 -2.49 -3.83
C ILE A 4 -5.73 -3.88 -4.23
N GLU A 5 -5.99 -4.29 -5.47
CA GLU A 5 -5.59 -5.59 -6.02
C GLU A 5 -4.07 -5.76 -6.04
N LYS A 6 -3.31 -4.68 -6.33
CA LYS A 6 -1.85 -4.69 -6.18
C LYS A 6 -1.42 -4.88 -4.73
N PHE A 7 -2.07 -4.21 -3.79
CA PHE A 7 -1.76 -4.35 -2.36
C PHE A 7 -2.06 -5.77 -1.86
N LEU A 8 -3.19 -6.34 -2.26
CA LEU A 8 -3.53 -7.75 -1.97
C LEU A 8 -2.52 -8.72 -2.58
N ALA A 9 -2.03 -8.44 -3.80
CA ALA A 9 -0.97 -9.24 -4.41
C ALA A 9 0.35 -9.17 -3.61
N ILE A 10 0.70 -8.00 -3.07
CA ILE A 10 1.88 -7.82 -2.21
C ILE A 10 1.71 -8.59 -0.89
N GLU A 11 0.54 -8.52 -0.26
CA GLU A 11 0.24 -9.32 0.94
C GLU A 11 0.43 -10.82 0.64
N ARG A 12 -0.21 -11.34 -0.42
CA ARG A 12 -0.09 -12.74 -0.81
C ARG A 12 1.35 -13.14 -1.15
N PHE A 13 2.11 -12.25 -1.78
CA PHE A 13 3.53 -12.45 -2.06
C PHE A 13 4.34 -12.62 -0.77
N LEU A 14 4.14 -11.74 0.22
CA LEU A 14 4.86 -11.79 1.50
C LEU A 14 4.42 -12.96 2.40
N GLU A 15 3.18 -13.45 2.26
CA GLU A 15 2.73 -14.69 2.88
C GLU A 15 3.40 -15.92 2.25
N LYS A 16 3.40 -15.98 0.91
CA LYS A 16 3.94 -17.12 0.17
C LYS A 16 5.47 -17.19 0.23
N TYR A 17 6.14 -16.04 0.32
CA TYR A 17 7.59 -15.94 0.33
C TYR A 17 8.09 -15.09 1.52
N PRO A 18 8.07 -15.61 2.76
CA PRO A 18 8.46 -14.86 3.95
C PRO A 18 9.89 -14.33 3.93
N PHE A 19 10.78 -14.94 3.15
CA PHE A 19 12.18 -14.49 2.97
C PHE A 19 12.26 -13.04 2.52
N TYR A 20 11.30 -12.53 1.74
CA TYR A 20 11.31 -11.16 1.26
C TYR A 20 10.86 -10.12 2.30
N LYS A 21 10.37 -10.54 3.47
CA LYS A 21 10.05 -9.61 4.56
C LYS A 21 11.34 -8.92 5.02
N GLY A 22 11.35 -7.59 5.01
CA GLY A 22 12.55 -6.78 5.30
C GLY A 22 13.48 -6.55 4.11
N GLN A 23 13.31 -7.28 3.00
CA GLN A 23 14.15 -7.14 1.79
C GLN A 23 13.42 -6.45 0.64
N PHE A 24 12.09 -6.49 0.64
CA PHE A 24 11.24 -5.87 -0.38
C PHE A 24 10.35 -4.78 0.24
N THR A 25 10.26 -3.63 -0.44
CA THR A 25 9.31 -2.57 -0.11
C THR A 25 8.68 -2.05 -1.39
N PHE A 26 7.36 -2.03 -1.43
CA PHE A 26 6.61 -1.42 -2.51
C PHE A 26 6.40 0.07 -2.25
N VAL A 27 6.78 0.93 -3.20
CA VAL A 27 6.58 2.38 -3.10
C VAL A 27 5.53 2.81 -4.12
N GLN A 28 4.44 3.39 -3.65
CA GLN A 28 3.39 3.96 -4.50
C GLN A 28 3.31 5.46 -4.25
N ILE A 29 3.65 6.22 -5.28
CA ILE A 29 3.51 7.68 -5.28
C ILE A 29 2.11 7.99 -5.82
N GLY A 30 1.27 8.62 -5.00
CA GLY A 30 0.01 9.20 -5.43
C GLY A 30 0.28 10.59 -5.98
N ALA A 31 0.10 10.80 -7.28
CA ALA A 31 0.08 12.13 -7.85
C ALA A 31 -1.30 12.77 -7.54
N PRO A 32 -1.38 13.85 -6.76
CA PRO A 32 -2.65 14.56 -6.56
C PRO A 32 -3.01 15.33 -7.84
N SER A 33 -3.77 14.72 -8.77
CA SER A 33 -4.48 15.55 -9.75
C SER A 33 -5.64 16.23 -9.02
N ARG A 34 -5.45 17.50 -8.62
CA ARG A 34 -6.42 18.33 -7.86
C ARG A 34 -7.80 18.50 -8.53
N SER A 35 -8.01 17.97 -9.72
CA SER A 35 -9.21 18.19 -10.55
C SER A 35 -10.37 17.20 -10.34
N LEU A 36 -10.25 16.16 -9.52
CA LEU A 36 -11.31 15.15 -9.32
C LEU A 36 -11.70 14.99 -7.84
N LEU A 37 -12.12 16.11 -7.25
CA LEU A 37 -12.57 16.24 -5.86
C LEU A 37 -13.94 15.57 -5.67
N LYS A 38 -13.95 14.44 -4.95
CA LYS A 38 -14.93 13.93 -3.98
C LYS A 38 -15.03 12.40 -4.03
N THR A 39 -15.37 11.81 -5.18
CA THR A 39 -15.36 10.33 -5.36
C THR A 39 -13.94 9.73 -5.31
N TYR A 40 -12.93 10.54 -5.64
CA TYR A 40 -11.53 10.12 -5.59
C TYR A 40 -10.98 10.08 -4.16
N ALA A 41 -11.52 10.91 -3.26
CA ALA A 41 -11.07 10.96 -1.87
C ALA A 41 -11.42 9.66 -1.13
N ASP A 42 -12.63 9.15 -1.33
CA ASP A 42 -13.07 7.88 -0.73
C ASP A 42 -12.25 6.70 -1.25
N THR A 43 -11.94 6.70 -2.55
CA THR A 43 -11.10 5.66 -3.17
C THR A 43 -9.68 5.70 -2.63
N ILE A 44 -9.09 6.89 -2.46
CA ILE A 44 -7.75 7.05 -1.89
C ILE A 44 -7.73 6.67 -0.40
N SER A 45 -8.79 7.00 0.34
CA SER A 45 -8.95 6.60 1.73
C SER A 45 -9.00 5.08 1.87
N ALA A 46 -9.78 4.39 1.04
CA ALA A 46 -9.83 2.92 1.04
C ALA A 46 -8.46 2.29 0.71
N VAL A 47 -7.76 2.85 -0.28
CA VAL A 47 -6.40 2.44 -0.64
C VAL A 47 -5.44 2.62 0.54
N GLU A 48 -5.45 3.78 1.19
CA GLU A 48 -4.58 4.05 2.33
C GLU A 48 -4.88 3.14 3.53
N GLN A 49 -6.16 2.91 3.83
CA GLN A 49 -6.57 1.98 4.87
C GLN A 49 -6.04 0.57 4.59
N GLU A 50 -6.11 0.12 3.33
CA GLU A 50 -5.61 -1.19 2.94
C GLU A 50 -4.09 -1.29 3.05
N ALA A 51 -3.35 -0.27 2.61
CA ALA A 51 -1.90 -0.20 2.81
C ALA A 51 -1.54 -0.26 4.30
N ASN A 52 -2.25 0.48 5.14
CA ASN A 52 -2.03 0.51 6.58
C ASN A 52 -2.33 -0.84 7.24
N ARG A 53 -3.39 -1.54 6.82
CA ARG A 53 -3.73 -2.89 7.30
C ARG A 53 -2.60 -3.87 7.00
N ILE A 54 -2.10 -3.88 5.76
CA ILE A 54 -1.02 -4.76 5.33
C ILE A 54 0.29 -4.40 6.04
N ASN A 55 0.60 -3.11 6.18
CA ASN A 55 1.75 -2.66 6.96
C ASN A 55 1.65 -3.14 8.40
N TRP A 56 0.49 -3.03 9.05
CA TRP A 56 0.30 -3.52 10.41
C TRP A 56 0.55 -5.02 10.55
N LYS A 57 0.16 -5.81 9.55
CA LYS A 57 0.32 -7.26 9.53
C LYS A 57 1.79 -7.70 9.43
N PHE A 58 2.62 -6.98 8.68
CA PHE A 58 4.00 -7.41 8.40
C PHE A 58 5.09 -6.52 8.98
N LYS A 59 4.77 -5.33 9.49
CA LYS A 59 5.78 -4.37 9.97
C LYS A 59 6.72 -5.02 10.99
N THR A 60 7.96 -4.60 10.93
CA THR A 60 8.94 -4.82 11.99
C THR A 60 9.40 -3.47 12.52
N ARG A 61 10.31 -3.45 13.50
CA ARG A 61 10.80 -2.21 14.12
C ARG A 61 11.29 -1.17 13.10
N ASN A 62 11.92 -1.63 12.00
CA ASN A 62 12.61 -0.76 11.04
C ASN A 62 12.12 -0.93 9.59
N TRP A 63 11.01 -1.63 9.37
CA TRP A 63 10.54 -1.94 8.01
C TRP A 63 9.02 -2.05 7.93
N GLN A 64 8.47 -1.54 6.83
CA GLN A 64 7.08 -1.77 6.42
C GLN A 64 7.03 -2.10 4.92
N PRO A 65 6.14 -3.00 4.49
CA PRO A 65 6.11 -3.50 3.12
C PRO A 65 5.59 -2.50 2.08
N ILE A 66 4.73 -1.54 2.47
CA ILE A 66 4.09 -0.59 1.54
C ILE A 66 4.35 0.84 2.01
N LEU A 67 4.99 1.65 1.16
CA LEU A 67 5.14 3.09 1.32
C LEU A 67 4.18 3.79 0.37
N PHE A 68 3.04 4.25 0.89
CA PHE A 68 2.09 5.05 0.14
C PHE A 68 2.36 6.54 0.38
N LEU A 69 2.97 7.20 -0.61
CA LEU A 69 3.37 8.60 -0.53
C LEU A 69 2.32 9.49 -1.20
N LYS A 70 1.64 10.30 -0.39
CA LYS A 70 0.79 11.38 -0.85
C LYS A 70 1.65 12.63 -1.01
N LYS A 71 1.81 13.14 -2.23
CA LYS A 71 2.39 14.47 -2.45
C LYS A 71 1.30 15.51 -2.56
#